data_AF-A0A2V2EQ64-F1
#
_entry.id   AF-A0A2V2EQ64-F1
#
_cell.length_a   1.000
_cell.length_b   1.000
_cell.length_c   1.000
_cell.angle_alpha   90.00
_cell.angle_beta   90.00
_cell.angle_gamma   90.00
#
_symmetry.space_group_name_H-M   'P 1'
#
loop_
_entity.id
_entity.type
_entity.pdbx_description
1 polymer ?
#
loop_
_entity_poly.entity_id
_entity_poly.type
_entity_poly.pdbx_seq_one_letter_code
_entity_poly.pdbx_strand_id
1 'polypeptide(L)'
;MLDFIVKYYIQIIMGISVSAIGVMMAAVYSMFSGVRALLRNEIIGAYNHYMLKGYIPIYAMENVHEMYLAYHRLGGNGTITKLVGEIKKMPSYAAENDKKEK
;
A
#
# COMPACT_ATOMS: atom_id res chain seq x y z
N MET A 1 -47.36 -17.48 21.15
CA MET A 1 -47.37 -16.47 20.05
C MET A 1 -46.18 -15.52 20.12
N LEU A 2 -45.86 -14.98 21.30
CA LEU A 2 -44.66 -14.14 21.52
C LEU A 2 -43.34 -14.83 21.14
N ASP A 3 -43.13 -16.10 21.48
CA ASP A 3 -41.89 -16.82 21.17
C ASP A 3 -41.61 -16.95 19.66
N PHE A 4 -42.67 -17.06 18.86
CA PHE A 4 -42.57 -17.13 17.40
C PHE A 4 -42.14 -15.77 16.82
N ILE A 5 -42.73 -14.67 17.32
CA ILE A 5 -42.40 -13.31 16.92
C ILE A 5 -40.95 -12.99 17.32
N VAL A 6 -40.55 -13.29 18.55
CA VAL A 6 -39.19 -13.04 19.07
C VAL A 6 -38.15 -13.83 18.26
N LYS A 7 -38.39 -15.11 17.98
CA LYS A 7 -37.47 -15.94 17.19
C LYS A 7 -37.29 -15.42 15.77
N TYR A 8 -38.38 -15.03 15.10
CA TYR A 8 -38.31 -14.52 13.72
C TYR A 8 -37.66 -13.14 13.66
N TYR A 9 -37.91 -12.29 14.65
CA TYR A 9 -37.30 -10.95 14.73
C TYR A 9 -35.78 -11.04 14.96
N ILE A 10 -35.31 -11.95 15.83
CA ILE A 10 -33.88 -12.21 16.03
C ILE A 10 -33.23 -12.70 14.73
N GLN A 11 -33.91 -13.58 13.98
CA GLN A 11 -33.38 -14.12 12.72
C GLN A 11 -33.22 -13.03 11.65
N ILE A 12 -34.18 -12.10 11.55
CA ILE A 12 -34.09 -10.97 10.60
C ILE A 12 -32.91 -10.06 10.96
N ILE A 13 -32.76 -9.70 12.24
CA ILE A 13 -31.67 -8.82 12.69
C ILE A 13 -30.31 -9.45 12.39
N MET A 14 -30.14 -10.75 12.64
CA MET A 14 -28.90 -11.45 12.32
C MET A 14 -28.61 -11.42 10.81
N GLY A 15 -29.63 -11.64 9.98
CA GLY A 15 -29.49 -11.55 8.52
C GLY A 15 -29.05 -10.17 8.05
N ILE A 16 -29.68 -9.12 8.56
CA ILE A 16 -29.31 -7.72 8.26
C ILE A 16 -27.88 -7.43 8.71
N SER A 17 -27.49 -7.88 9.91
CA SER A 17 -26.14 -7.65 10.42
C SER A 17 -25.06 -8.32 9.57
N VAL A 18 -25.26 -9.57 9.15
CA VAL A 18 -24.31 -10.29 8.30
C VAL A 18 -24.19 -9.63 6.93
N SER A 19 -25.32 -9.22 6.35
CA SER A 19 -25.33 -8.48 5.09
C SER A 19 -24.59 -7.14 5.20
N ALA A 20 -24.84 -6.38 6.27
CA ALA A 20 -24.17 -5.10 6.53
C ALA A 20 -22.64 -5.28 6.68
N ILE A 21 -22.20 -6.30 7.41
CA ILE A 21 -20.77 -6.64 7.55
C ILE A 21 -20.16 -6.99 6.20
N GLY A 22 -20.87 -7.78 5.37
CA GLY A 22 -20.40 -8.14 4.03
C GLY A 22 -20.16 -6.93 3.13
N VAL A 23 -21.11 -5.99 3.11
CA VAL A 23 -20.97 -4.73 2.35
C VAL A 23 -19.82 -3.87 2.89
N MET A 24 -19.70 -3.75 4.22
CA MET A 24 -18.58 -3.02 4.83
C MET A 24 -17.23 -3.65 4.51
N MET A 25 -17.10 -4.97 4.59
CA MET A 25 -15.86 -5.68 4.20
C MET A 25 -15.50 -5.43 2.74
N ALA A 26 -16.48 -5.46 1.83
CA ALA A 26 -16.25 -5.15 0.41
C ALA A 26 -15.79 -3.69 0.20
N ALA A 27 -16.37 -2.74 0.93
CA ALA A 27 -15.96 -1.33 0.89
C ALA A 27 -14.52 -1.16 1.41
N VAL A 28 -14.18 -1.79 2.53
CA VAL A 28 -12.82 -1.78 3.10
C VAL A 28 -11.80 -2.39 2.13
N TYR A 29 -12.13 -3.52 1.50
CA TYR A 29 -11.28 -4.14 0.49
C TYR A 29 -11.04 -3.22 -0.72
N SER A 30 -12.09 -2.51 -1.16
CA SER A 30 -12.01 -1.55 -2.26
C SER A 30 -11.11 -0.36 -1.91
N MET A 31 -11.19 0.13 -0.66
CA MET A 31 -10.31 1.19 -0.16
C MET A 31 -8.85 0.76 -0.16
N PHE A 32 -8.54 -0.44 0.35
CA PHE A 32 -7.18 -0.98 0.32
C PHE A 32 -6.65 -1.16 -1.10
N SER A 33 -7.51 -1.59 -2.03
CA SER A 33 -7.15 -1.70 -3.45
C SER A 33 -6.82 -0.32 -4.06
N GLY A 34 -7.57 0.72 -3.69
CA GLY A 34 -7.31 2.10 -4.08
C GLY A 34 -5.98 2.62 -3.53
N VAL A 35 -5.73 2.45 -2.22
CA VAL A 35 -4.46 2.84 -1.59
C VAL A 35 -3.27 2.13 -2.24
N ARG A 36 -3.41 0.83 -2.54
CA ARG A 36 -2.38 0.06 -3.25
C ARG A 36 -2.10 0.64 -4.64
N ALA A 37 -3.13 1.09 -5.37
CA ALA A 37 -2.97 1.72 -6.68
C ALA A 37 -2.25 3.07 -6.59
N LEU A 38 -2.56 3.88 -5.57
CA LEU A 38 -1.88 5.16 -5.31
C LEU A 38 -0.41 4.95 -4.98
N LEU A 39 -0.09 4.05 -4.04
CA LEU A 39 1.30 3.72 -3.69
C LEU A 39 2.08 3.20 -4.91
N ARG A 40 1.45 2.36 -5.73
CA ARG A 40 2.04 1.89 -6.99
C ARG A 40 2.40 3.05 -7.90
N ASN A 41 1.47 3.99 -8.10
CA ASN A 41 1.69 5.14 -8.96
C ASN A 41 2.83 6.03 -8.44
N GLU A 42 2.85 6.27 -7.12
CA GLU A 42 3.87 7.10 -6.49
C GLU A 42 5.26 6.48 -6.60
N ILE A 43 5.40 5.18 -6.36
CA ILE A 43 6.68 4.47 -6.52
C ILE A 43 7.15 4.52 -7.98
N ILE A 44 6.26 4.36 -8.97
CA ILE A 44 6.61 4.50 -10.39
C ILE A 44 7.04 5.94 -10.71
N GLY A 45 6.36 6.94 -10.14
CA GLY A 45 6.73 8.35 -10.28
C GLY A 45 8.13 8.62 -9.74
N ALA A 46 8.41 8.16 -8.51
CA ALA A 46 9.73 8.26 -7.90
C ALA A 46 10.80 7.53 -8.72
N TYR A 47 10.50 6.31 -9.19
CA TYR A 47 11.39 5.55 -10.09
C TYR A 47 11.78 6.39 -11.31
N ASN A 48 10.79 6.86 -12.08
CA ASN A 48 11.04 7.63 -13.29
C ASN A 48 11.83 8.91 -12.99
N HIS A 49 11.48 9.60 -11.91
CA HIS A 49 12.13 10.86 -11.52
C HIS A 49 13.60 10.67 -11.13
N TYR A 50 13.92 9.69 -10.30
CA TYR A 50 15.29 9.49 -9.82
C TYR A 50 16.16 8.76 -10.85
N MET A 51 15.61 7.82 -11.61
CA MET A 51 16.35 7.18 -12.70
C MET A 51 16.81 8.18 -13.76
N LEU A 52 16.00 9.21 -14.07
CA LEU A 52 16.42 10.30 -14.95
C LEU A 52 17.51 11.18 -14.34
N LYS A 53 17.52 11.35 -13.02
CA LYS A 53 18.54 12.13 -12.31
C LYS A 53 19.86 11.37 -12.11
N GLY A 54 19.84 10.05 -12.18
CA GLY A 54 21.02 9.20 -11.97
C GLY A 54 21.46 9.04 -10.51
N TYR A 55 20.78 9.67 -9.55
CA TYR A 55 21.01 9.50 -8.12
C TYR A 55 19.71 9.60 -7.32
N ILE A 56 19.68 9.03 -6.11
CA ILE A 56 18.57 9.17 -5.17
C ILE A 56 19.06 9.68 -3.79
N PRO A 57 18.51 10.80 -3.28
CA PRO A 57 18.79 11.23 -1.91
C PRO A 57 18.34 10.20 -0.87
N ILE A 58 19.03 10.11 0.29
CA ILE A 58 18.69 9.13 1.35
C ILE A 58 17.21 9.22 1.76
N TYR A 59 16.72 10.43 2.05
CA TYR A 59 15.33 10.61 2.50
C TYR A 59 14.31 10.13 1.47
N ALA A 60 14.63 10.26 0.18
CA ALA A 60 13.75 9.81 -0.89
C ALA A 60 13.75 8.29 -1.00
N MET A 61 14.91 7.65 -0.79
CA MET A 61 15.02 6.20 -0.75
C MET A 61 14.25 5.61 0.44
N GLU A 62 14.35 6.24 1.61
CA GLU A 62 13.59 5.85 2.81
C GLU A 62 12.07 5.93 2.57
N ASN A 63 11.60 7.04 1.99
CA ASN A 63 10.19 7.19 1.61
C ASN A 63 9.76 6.09 0.61
N VAL A 64 10.52 5.86 -0.46
CA VAL A 64 10.24 4.78 -1.42
C VAL A 64 10.19 3.41 -0.74
N HIS A 65 11.06 3.17 0.24
CA HIS A 65 11.06 1.93 1.00
C HIS A 65 9.81 1.76 1.87
N GLU A 66 9.40 2.80 2.60
CA GLU A 66 8.18 2.77 3.42
C GLU A 66 6.92 2.55 2.56
N MET A 67 6.81 3.29 1.45
CA MET A 67 5.73 3.11 0.47
C MET A 67 5.72 1.68 -0.07
N TYR A 68 6.88 1.13 -0.39
CA TYR A 68 7.01 -0.25 -0.86
C TYR A 68 6.55 -1.26 0.18
N LEU A 69 6.94 -1.11 1.45
CA LEU A 69 6.51 -2.01 2.52
C LEU A 69 4.98 -1.99 2.70
N ALA A 70 4.37 -0.79 2.68
CA ALA A 70 2.92 -0.65 2.73
C ALA A 70 2.25 -1.28 1.51
N TYR A 71 2.77 -1.02 0.31
CA TYR A 71 2.29 -1.60 -0.94
C TYR A 71 2.35 -3.13 -0.94
N HIS A 72 3.47 -3.70 -0.47
CA HIS A 72 3.67 -5.15 -0.42
C HIS A 72 2.69 -5.82 0.55
N ARG A 73 2.45 -5.22 1.74
CA ARG A 73 1.44 -5.70 2.70
C ARG A 73 0.02 -5.72 2.14
N LEU A 74 -0.30 -4.84 1.19
CA LEU A 74 -1.60 -4.81 0.50
C LEU A 74 -1.71 -5.83 -0.66
N GLY A 75 -0.75 -6.75 -0.80
CA GLY A 75 -0.71 -7.72 -1.90
C GLY A 75 -0.12 -7.11 -3.18
N GLY A 76 0.94 -6.32 -3.04
CA GLY A 76 1.67 -5.74 -4.16
C GLY A 76 2.30 -6.78 -5.10
N ASN A 77 2.55 -6.41 -6.35
CA ASN A 77 3.10 -7.31 -7.37
C ASN A 77 4.64 -7.23 -7.49
N GLY A 78 5.22 -8.23 -8.17
CA GLY A 78 6.66 -8.33 -8.34
C GLY A 78 7.29 -7.24 -9.22
N THR A 79 6.52 -6.54 -10.05
CA THR A 79 7.04 -5.46 -10.91
C THR A 79 7.55 -4.30 -10.06
N ILE A 80 6.76 -3.84 -9.08
CA ILE A 80 7.17 -2.74 -8.20
C ILE A 80 8.36 -3.14 -7.33
N THR A 81 8.41 -4.39 -6.86
CA THR A 81 9.59 -4.93 -6.17
C THR A 81 10.86 -4.80 -7.00
N LYS A 82 10.79 -5.06 -8.32
CA LYS A 82 11.93 -4.89 -9.23
C LYS A 82 12.36 -3.42 -9.33
N LEU A 83 11.41 -2.51 -9.56
CA LEU A 83 11.70 -1.07 -9.67
C LEU A 83 12.35 -0.52 -8.39
N VAL A 84 11.83 -0.87 -7.22
CA VAL A 84 12.42 -0.46 -5.93
C VAL A 84 13.83 -1.06 -5.75
N GLY A 85 14.03 -2.30 -6.19
CA GLY A 85 15.34 -2.94 -6.19
C GLY A 85 16.36 -2.26 -7.11
N GLU A 86 15.92 -1.69 -8.22
CA GLU A 86 16.77 -0.90 -9.14
C GLU A 86 17.12 0.46 -8.52
N ILE A 87 16.15 1.18 -7.97
CA ILE A 87 16.39 2.46 -7.25
C ILE A 87 17.37 2.24 -6.10
N LYS A 88 17.25 1.14 -5.35
CA LYS A 88 18.14 0.84 -4.22
C LYS A 88 19.62 0.70 -4.63
N LYS A 89 19.91 0.39 -5.89
CA LYS A 89 21.28 0.26 -6.42
C LYS A 89 21.87 1.61 -6.87
N MET A 90 21.06 2.67 -6.92
CA MET A 90 21.50 3.98 -7.36
C MET A 90 22.47 4.61 -6.35
N PRO A 91 23.40 5.47 -6.81
CA PRO A 91 24.22 6.26 -5.92
C PRO A 91 23.36 7.22 -5.09
N SER A 92 23.76 7.44 -3.84
CA SER A 92 23.09 8.36 -2.94
C SER A 92 23.99 9.52 -2.56
N TYR A 93 23.44 10.74 -2.57
CA TYR A 93 24.19 11.99 -2.37
C TYR A 93 24.95 12.04 -1.03
N ALA A 94 24.42 11.44 0.04
CA ALA A 94 25.14 11.34 1.31
C ALA A 94 26.36 10.40 1.23
N ALA A 95 26.31 9.35 0.41
CA ALA A 95 27.44 8.45 0.17
C ALA A 95 28.51 9.07 -0.75
N GLU A 96 28.16 10.15 -1.48
CA GLU A 96 29.09 10.87 -2.36
C GLU A 96 29.85 11.97 -1.61
N ASN A 97 29.22 12.61 -0.62
CA ASN A 97 29.91 13.57 0.26
C ASN A 97 30.87 12.86 1.24
N ASP A 98 30.52 11.69 1.76
CA ASP A 98 31.41 10.87 2.62
C ASP A 98 32.65 10.31 1.86
N LYS A 99 32.59 10.28 0.52
CA LYS A 99 33.72 9.93 -0.36
C LYS A 99 34.54 11.12 -0.83
N LYS A 100 34.05 12.35 -0.67
CA LYS A 100 34.77 13.59 -1.03
C LYS A 100 35.54 14.19 0.16
N GLU A 101 35.21 13.78 1.38
CA GLU A 101 35.89 14.17 2.62
C GLU A 101 36.94 13.15 3.11
N LYS A 102 37.21 12.08 2.34
CA LYS A 102 38.30 11.12 2.55
C LYS A 102 39.27 11.15 1.38
#